data_AF-A0A8H7I943-F1
#
_entry.id   AF-A0A8H7I943-F1
#
_cell.length_a   1.000
_cell.length_b   1.000
_cell.length_c   1.000
_cell.angle_alpha   90.00
_cell.angle_beta   90.00
_cell.angle_gamma   90.00
#
_symmetry.space_group_name_H-M   'P 1'
#
loop_
_entity.id
_entity.type
_entity.pdbx_description
1 polymer ?
#
loop_
_entity_poly.entity_id
_entity_poly.type
_entity_poly.pdbx_seq_one_letter_code
_entity_poly.pdbx_strand_id
1 'polypeptide(L)'
;MSAWDGDDLPGLPPRLGAAMEFERQHGRGETSAEVDTSEVLGANPDNPTTKLLRVLMNERYAPELLPWEGQLVEDVLEKLHQQSQMVEYLRSDDTTSEDEHFRMSYVQLDMERIKFQIRSYVRTRLYKSHNGQSDIQSRMSVLEQNHAMRFAIPPTLSQRDTDPF
;
A
#
# COMPACT_ATOMS: atom_id res chain seq x y z
N MET A 1 -41.14 27.27 -29.10
CA MET A 1 -40.46 26.06 -29.62
C MET A 1 -39.29 25.79 -28.70
N SER A 2 -39.52 25.05 -27.63
CA SER A 2 -38.47 24.65 -26.67
C SER A 2 -37.82 23.38 -27.19
N ALA A 3 -36.54 23.44 -27.53
CA ALA A 3 -35.79 22.33 -28.11
C ALA A 3 -35.25 21.35 -27.04
N TRP A 4 -35.97 21.18 -25.93
CA TRP A 4 -35.53 20.38 -24.79
C TRP A 4 -36.64 19.50 -24.18
N ASP A 5 -37.76 19.33 -24.87
CA ASP A 5 -38.77 18.33 -24.53
C ASP A 5 -38.53 17.07 -25.37
N GLY A 6 -37.94 16.06 -24.74
CA GLY A 6 -37.78 14.72 -25.30
C GLY A 6 -36.39 14.44 -25.82
N ASP A 7 -35.56 13.84 -24.97
CA ASP A 7 -34.75 12.69 -25.35
C ASP A 7 -34.19 12.02 -24.08
N ASP A 8 -34.60 10.76 -23.91
CA ASP A 8 -33.97 9.78 -23.03
C ASP A 8 -32.49 9.64 -23.43
N LEU A 9 -31.60 10.34 -22.71
CA LEU A 9 -30.16 10.08 -22.79
C LEU A 9 -29.87 8.74 -22.10
N PRO A 10 -29.33 7.73 -22.82
CA PRO A 10 -29.07 6.43 -22.22
C PRO A 10 -27.95 6.55 -21.17
N GLY A 11 -28.27 6.28 -19.91
CA GLY A 11 -27.29 6.11 -18.83
C GLY A 11 -27.25 7.18 -17.74
N LEU A 12 -28.13 8.19 -17.76
CA LEU A 12 -28.28 9.08 -16.61
C LEU A 12 -29.23 8.46 -15.58
N PRO A 13 -28.86 8.39 -14.28
CA PRO A 13 -29.77 7.92 -13.25
C PRO A 13 -31.01 8.84 -13.18
N PRO A 14 -32.20 8.29 -12.93
CA PRO A 14 -33.43 9.07 -12.89
C PRO A 14 -33.33 10.17 -11.84
N ARG A 15 -33.91 11.34 -12.14
CA ARG A 15 -34.01 12.44 -11.18
C ARG A 15 -34.71 11.94 -9.92
N LEU A 16 -34.27 12.41 -8.74
CA LEU A 16 -34.70 11.95 -7.41
C LEU A 16 -36.24 11.86 -7.26
N GLY A 17 -37.01 12.70 -7.96
CA GLY A 17 -38.47 12.65 -7.99
C GLY A 17 -39.06 11.48 -8.79
N ALA A 18 -38.45 11.10 -9.92
CA ALA A 18 -38.88 9.97 -10.74
C ALA A 18 -38.49 8.61 -10.12
N ALA A 19 -37.37 8.55 -9.41
CA ALA A 19 -36.95 7.35 -8.67
C ALA A 19 -37.98 6.96 -7.59
N MET A 20 -38.57 7.95 -6.91
CA MET A 20 -39.52 7.75 -5.82
C MET A 20 -40.90 7.23 -6.30
N GLU A 21 -41.28 7.52 -7.56
CA GLU A 21 -42.47 6.96 -8.19
C GLU A 21 -42.22 5.56 -8.78
N PHE A 22 -41.01 5.31 -9.29
CA PHE A 22 -40.59 4.00 -9.80
C PHE A 22 -40.55 2.94 -8.68
N GLU A 23 -40.05 3.30 -7.49
CA GLU A 23 -40.08 2.45 -6.29
C GLU A 23 -41.48 2.12 -5.78
N ARG A 24 -42.49 2.95 -6.09
CA ARG A 24 -43.87 2.73 -5.63
C ARG A 24 -44.64 1.76 -6.53
N GLN A 25 -44.23 1.59 -7.80
CA GLN A 25 -44.87 0.68 -8.77
C GLN A 25 -44.16 -0.66 -8.92
N HIS A 26 -42.83 -0.72 -8.76
CA HIS A 26 -42.08 -1.98 -8.79
C HIS A 26 -41.74 -2.41 -7.37
N GLY A 27 -42.45 -3.44 -6.89
CA GLY A 27 -42.28 -4.01 -5.57
C GLY A 27 -40.81 -4.32 -5.26
N ARG A 28 -40.44 -4.09 -4.00
CA ARG A 28 -39.14 -4.31 -3.38
C ARG A 28 -38.58 -5.71 -3.71
N GLY A 29 -37.93 -5.83 -4.86
CA GLY A 29 -37.07 -6.95 -5.19
C GLY A 29 -35.82 -6.79 -4.36
N GLU A 30 -35.66 -7.64 -3.36
CA GLU A 30 -34.44 -7.77 -2.57
C GLU A 30 -33.30 -8.23 -3.48
N THR A 31 -32.65 -7.31 -4.18
CA THR A 31 -31.28 -7.51 -4.62
C THR A 31 -30.39 -6.95 -3.52
N SER A 32 -30.24 -7.70 -2.43
CA SER A 32 -29.06 -7.58 -1.58
C SER A 32 -27.85 -7.98 -2.42
N ALA A 33 -27.39 -7.07 -3.27
CA ALA A 33 -26.03 -7.14 -3.78
C ALA A 33 -25.15 -6.94 -2.54
N GLU A 34 -24.64 -8.05 -2.01
CA GLU A 34 -23.62 -8.04 -0.98
C GLU A 34 -22.45 -7.23 -1.54
N VAL A 35 -22.37 -5.96 -1.17
CA VAL A 35 -21.23 -5.10 -1.52
C VAL A 35 -20.05 -5.74 -0.83
N ASP A 36 -19.15 -6.34 -1.61
CA ASP A 36 -17.95 -6.99 -1.08
C ASP A 36 -17.04 -5.93 -0.44
N THR A 37 -17.26 -5.71 0.85
CA THR A 37 -16.50 -4.77 1.66
C THR A 37 -15.11 -5.31 2.01
N SER A 38 -14.75 -6.54 1.60
CA SER A 38 -13.43 -7.12 1.90
C SER A 38 -12.28 -6.34 1.27
N GLU A 39 -12.55 -5.68 0.13
CA GLU A 39 -11.59 -4.82 -0.56
C GLU A 39 -11.31 -3.53 0.24
N VAL A 40 -12.37 -2.96 0.84
CA VAL A 40 -12.30 -1.75 1.69
C VAL A 40 -11.69 -2.07 3.07
N LEU A 41 -11.97 -3.25 3.61
CA LEU A 41 -11.48 -3.68 4.94
C LEU A 41 -10.04 -4.22 4.91
N GLY A 42 -9.37 -4.25 3.75
CA GLY A 42 -8.04 -4.85 3.63
C GLY A 42 -8.02 -6.36 3.94
N ALA A 43 -9.20 -6.98 3.98
CA ALA A 43 -9.39 -8.40 4.30
C ALA A 43 -9.03 -9.30 3.11
N ASN A 44 -8.89 -8.73 1.91
CA ASN A 44 -8.37 -9.46 0.77
C ASN A 44 -6.90 -9.87 1.04
N PRO A 45 -6.60 -11.17 1.21
CA PRO A 45 -5.25 -11.64 1.51
C PRO A 45 -4.29 -11.44 0.32
N ASP A 46 -4.84 -11.19 -0.87
CA ASP A 46 -4.07 -10.92 -2.07
C ASP A 46 -3.71 -9.46 -2.27
N ASN A 47 -4.25 -8.55 -1.43
CA ASN A 47 -3.86 -7.16 -1.43
C ASN A 47 -2.36 -7.04 -1.10
N PRO A 48 -1.55 -6.37 -1.94
CA PRO A 48 -0.11 -6.23 -1.72
C PRO A 48 0.21 -5.52 -0.39
N THR A 49 -0.65 -4.62 0.08
CA THR A 49 -0.50 -3.98 1.40
C THR A 49 -0.65 -4.99 2.55
N THR A 50 -1.62 -5.91 2.46
CA THR A 50 -1.84 -6.98 3.44
C THR A 50 -0.68 -7.99 3.41
N LYS A 51 -0.18 -8.32 2.22
CA LYS A 51 1.02 -9.14 2.03
C LYS A 51 2.26 -8.47 2.64
N LEU A 52 2.43 -7.15 2.46
CA LEU A 52 3.54 -6.38 3.04
C LEU A 52 3.52 -6.46 4.56
N LEU A 53 2.36 -6.30 5.19
CA LEU A 53 2.23 -6.43 6.63
C LEU A 53 2.66 -7.83 7.10
N ARG A 54 2.24 -8.89 6.39
CA ARG A 54 2.64 -10.27 6.71
C ARG A 54 4.16 -10.46 6.59
N VAL A 55 4.77 -10.00 5.51
CA VAL A 55 6.22 -10.08 5.30
C VAL A 55 6.97 -9.30 6.39
N LEU A 56 6.50 -8.09 6.75
CA LEU A 56 7.05 -7.31 7.86
C LEU A 56 6.98 -8.08 9.18
N MET A 57 5.84 -8.69 9.51
CA MET A 57 5.72 -9.48 10.74
C MET A 57 6.66 -10.68 10.72
N ASN A 58 6.69 -11.44 9.62
CA ASN A 58 7.59 -12.58 9.47
C ASN A 58 9.05 -12.18 9.64
N GLU A 59 9.46 -11.08 9.01
CA GLU A 59 10.80 -10.53 9.17
C GLU A 59 11.06 -10.13 10.62
N ARG A 60 10.12 -9.52 11.34
CA ARG A 60 10.33 -9.15 12.75
C ARG A 60 10.47 -10.35 13.68
N TYR A 61 9.76 -11.45 13.41
CA TYR A 61 9.76 -12.63 14.27
C TYR A 61 10.82 -13.67 13.89
N ALA A 62 11.37 -13.62 12.68
CA ALA A 62 12.47 -14.48 12.29
C ALA A 62 13.78 -14.04 12.96
N PRO A 63 14.59 -14.97 13.53
CA PRO A 63 15.91 -14.65 14.08
C PRO A 63 16.93 -14.33 12.97
N GLU A 64 16.77 -14.95 11.80
CA GLU A 64 17.59 -14.75 10.61
C GLU A 64 16.96 -13.74 9.64
N LEU A 65 17.77 -13.18 8.73
CA LEU A 65 17.31 -12.28 7.66
C LEU A 65 16.58 -13.07 6.58
N LEU A 66 15.31 -12.77 6.30
CA LEU A 66 14.52 -13.50 5.28
C LEU A 66 14.92 -13.10 3.83
N PRO A 67 14.48 -13.84 2.79
CA PRO A 67 14.69 -13.42 1.39
C PRO A 67 14.06 -12.06 1.10
N TRP A 68 14.69 -11.29 0.20
CA TRP A 68 14.18 -9.98 -0.20
C TRP A 68 12.94 -10.09 -1.10
N GLU A 69 11.80 -9.66 -0.58
CA GLU A 69 10.54 -9.54 -1.33
C GLU A 69 10.46 -8.26 -2.17
N GLY A 70 11.35 -8.13 -3.16
CA GLY A 70 11.49 -6.91 -3.97
C GLY A 70 10.26 -6.56 -4.81
N GLN A 71 9.70 -7.56 -5.49
CA GLN A 71 8.52 -7.35 -6.34
C GLN A 71 7.34 -6.81 -5.53
N LEU A 72 7.08 -7.39 -4.35
CA LEU A 72 6.00 -6.94 -3.47
C LEU A 72 6.19 -5.49 -3.04
N VAL A 73 7.42 -5.08 -2.71
CA VAL A 73 7.72 -3.70 -2.32
C VAL A 73 7.49 -2.75 -3.49
N GLU A 74 7.89 -3.14 -4.70
CA GLU A 74 7.65 -2.37 -5.91
C GLU A 74 6.14 -2.20 -6.19
N ASP A 75 5.37 -3.28 -6.12
CA ASP A 75 3.91 -3.27 -6.32
C ASP A 75 3.21 -2.33 -5.32
N VAL A 76 3.62 -2.34 -4.04
CA VAL A 76 3.05 -1.43 -3.03
C VAL A 76 3.45 0.02 -3.29
N LEU A 77 4.70 0.27 -3.69
CA LEU A 77 5.17 1.63 -4.01
C LEU A 77 4.44 2.19 -5.23
N GLU A 78 4.18 1.38 -6.24
CA GLU A 78 3.40 1.77 -7.41
C GLU A 78 1.96 2.15 -7.00
N LYS A 79 1.29 1.31 -6.20
CA LYS A 79 -0.05 1.63 -5.69
C LYS A 79 -0.08 2.91 -4.86
N LEU A 80 0.93 3.13 -4.01
CA LEU A 80 1.07 4.38 -3.25
C LEU A 80 1.23 5.58 -4.18
N HIS A 81 1.97 5.43 -5.28
CA HIS A 81 2.14 6.49 -6.26
C HIS A 81 0.81 6.81 -6.97
N GLN A 82 0.10 5.79 -7.44
CA GLN A 82 -1.22 5.93 -8.06
C GLN A 82 -2.23 6.60 -7.12
N GLN A 83 -2.31 6.17 -5.86
CA GLN A 83 -3.18 6.79 -4.85
C GLN A 83 -2.79 8.25 -4.58
N SER A 84 -1.50 8.57 -4.54
CA SER A 84 -1.05 9.96 -4.38
C SER A 84 -1.52 10.86 -5.51
N GLN A 85 -1.42 10.39 -6.76
CA GLN A 85 -1.89 11.14 -7.93
C GLN A 85 -3.41 11.34 -7.89
N MET A 86 -4.16 10.30 -7.52
CA MET A 86 -5.63 10.37 -7.39
C MET A 86 -6.05 11.37 -6.31
N VAL A 87 -5.38 11.35 -5.17
CA VAL A 87 -5.62 12.29 -4.07
C VAL A 87 -5.39 13.72 -4.51
N GLU A 88 -4.31 13.97 -5.26
CA GLU A 88 -3.96 15.30 -5.74
C GLU A 88 -4.93 15.80 -6.82
N TYR A 89 -5.32 14.92 -7.73
CA TYR A 89 -6.34 15.20 -8.74
C TYR A 89 -7.68 15.59 -8.12
N LEU A 90 -8.19 14.76 -7.20
CA LEU A 90 -9.48 15.01 -6.55
C LEU A 90 -9.46 16.23 -5.63
N ARG A 91 -8.29 16.61 -5.11
CA ARG A 91 -8.12 17.85 -4.34
C ARG A 91 -8.11 19.11 -5.21
N SER A 92 -7.80 18.97 -6.50
CA SER A 92 -7.80 20.12 -7.44
C SER A 92 -9.20 20.54 -7.90
N ASP A 93 -10.22 19.72 -7.60
CA ASP A 93 -11.62 20.01 -7.89
C ASP A 93 -12.29 20.70 -6.68
N ASP A 94 -12.51 22.01 -6.76
CA ASP A 94 -13.17 22.82 -5.72
C ASP A 94 -14.68 22.51 -5.57
N THR A 95 -15.24 21.62 -6.40
CA THR A 95 -16.65 21.21 -6.32
C THR A 95 -16.89 19.96 -5.47
N THR A 96 -15.83 19.36 -4.92
CA THR A 96 -15.96 18.19 -4.04
C THR A 96 -16.70 18.51 -2.75
N SER A 97 -17.56 17.59 -2.34
CA SER A 97 -18.32 17.66 -1.10
C SER A 97 -17.45 17.49 0.16
N GLU A 98 -17.93 17.97 1.31
CA GLU A 98 -17.24 17.77 2.62
C GLU A 98 -17.04 16.27 2.94
N ASP A 99 -18.00 15.43 2.58
CA ASP A 99 -17.91 13.97 2.75
C ASP A 99 -16.78 13.37 1.90
N GLU A 100 -16.54 13.90 0.69
CA GLU A 100 -15.43 13.48 -0.17
C GLU A 100 -14.08 13.94 0.39
N HIS A 101 -14.01 15.16 0.92
CA HIS A 101 -12.82 15.64 1.63
C HIS A 101 -12.50 14.77 2.85
N PHE A 102 -13.50 14.35 3.63
CA PHE A 102 -13.30 13.44 4.76
C PHE A 102 -12.77 12.07 4.32
N ARG A 103 -13.37 11.48 3.27
CA ARG A 103 -12.86 10.23 2.67
C ARG A 103 -11.42 10.38 2.18
N MET A 104 -11.09 11.53 1.58
CA MET A 104 -9.74 11.82 1.11
C MET A 104 -8.72 11.84 2.25
N SER A 105 -9.05 12.49 3.37
CA SER A 105 -8.20 12.49 4.57
C SER A 105 -7.96 11.08 5.12
N TYR A 106 -8.97 10.21 5.07
CA TYR A 106 -8.80 8.80 5.46
C TYR A 106 -7.79 8.07 4.56
N VAL A 107 -7.89 8.24 3.25
CA VAL A 107 -6.94 7.66 2.29
C VAL A 107 -5.52 8.16 2.53
N GLN A 108 -5.34 9.46 2.82
CA GLN A 108 -4.02 10.01 3.14
C GLN A 108 -3.40 9.37 4.40
N LEU A 109 -4.19 9.21 5.47
CA LEU A 109 -3.75 8.51 6.68
C LEU A 109 -3.37 7.05 6.40
N ASP A 110 -4.14 6.37 5.56
CA ASP A 110 -3.80 5.01 5.13
C ASP A 110 -2.45 4.98 4.39
N MET A 111 -2.25 5.88 3.42
CA MET A 111 -0.98 5.98 2.71
C MET A 111 0.21 6.21 3.65
N GLU A 112 0.06 7.03 4.69
CA GLU A 112 1.07 7.23 5.72
C GLU A 112 1.36 5.96 6.51
N ARG A 113 0.32 5.21 6.88
CA ARG A 113 0.44 3.89 7.54
C ARG A 113 1.25 2.93 6.68
N ILE A 114 0.98 2.85 5.38
CA ILE A 114 1.71 1.96 4.44
C ILE A 114 3.16 2.41 4.28
N LYS A 115 3.42 3.72 4.13
CA LYS A 115 4.78 4.27 4.09
C LYS A 115 5.58 3.91 5.35
N PHE A 116 4.94 3.95 6.52
CA PHE A 116 5.55 3.51 7.77
C PHE A 116 5.89 2.01 7.75
N GLN A 117 4.99 1.15 7.24
CA GLN A 117 5.24 -0.29 7.12
C GLN A 117 6.45 -0.60 6.23
N ILE A 118 6.55 0.01 5.04
CA ILE A 118 7.71 -0.15 4.13
C ILE A 118 9.00 0.24 4.86
N ARG A 119 8.99 1.41 5.51
CA ARG A 119 10.16 1.92 6.23
C ARG A 119 10.55 1.03 7.40
N SER A 120 9.57 0.48 8.11
CA SER A 120 9.80 -0.49 9.18
C SER A 120 10.44 -1.76 8.64
N TYR A 121 9.96 -2.29 7.52
CA TYR A 121 10.47 -3.51 6.90
C TYR A 121 11.94 -3.37 6.51
N VAL A 122 12.27 -2.33 5.75
CA VAL A 122 13.65 -2.06 5.32
C VAL A 122 14.58 -1.85 6.52
N ARG A 123 14.15 -1.12 7.56
CA ARG A 123 14.97 -0.91 8.77
C ARG A 123 15.24 -2.20 9.55
N THR A 124 14.21 -3.04 9.72
CA THR A 124 14.39 -4.35 10.38
C THR A 124 15.41 -5.20 9.63
N ARG A 125 15.35 -5.21 8.30
CA ARG A 125 16.29 -5.95 7.48
C ARG A 125 17.71 -5.40 7.53
N LEU A 126 17.89 -4.08 7.44
CA LEU A 126 19.21 -3.45 7.57
C LEU A 126 19.85 -3.76 8.92
N TYR A 127 19.08 -3.72 10.01
CA TYR A 127 19.56 -4.08 11.34
C TYR A 127 20.06 -5.53 11.40
N LYS A 128 19.30 -6.47 10.83
CA LYS A 128 19.71 -7.88 10.76
C LYS A 128 20.90 -8.12 9.83
N SER A 129 20.95 -7.42 8.70
CA SER A 129 22.06 -7.50 7.76
C SER A 129 23.37 -7.03 8.40
N HIS A 130 23.32 -5.98 9.22
CA HIS A 130 24.48 -5.50 9.96
C HIS A 130 24.99 -6.49 11.01
N ASN A 131 24.08 -7.21 11.68
CA ASN A 131 24.42 -8.13 12.76
C ASN A 131 24.63 -9.59 12.31
N GLY A 132 24.30 -9.92 11.06
CA GLY A 132 24.35 -11.28 10.53
C GLY A 132 25.72 -11.68 9.99
N GLN A 133 25.98 -12.98 9.92
CA GLN A 133 27.23 -13.57 9.42
C GLN A 133 27.31 -13.54 7.88
N SER A 134 28.50 -13.81 7.32
CA SER A 134 28.89 -13.60 5.91
C SER A 134 28.02 -14.25 4.82
N ASP A 135 27.15 -15.21 5.17
CA ASP A 135 26.35 -16.02 4.23
C ASP A 135 24.98 -15.39 3.87
N ILE A 136 24.65 -14.22 4.42
CA ILE A 136 23.38 -13.51 4.19
C ILE A 136 23.30 -12.73 2.87
N GLN A 137 24.40 -12.60 2.12
CA GLN A 137 24.46 -11.72 0.93
C GLN A 137 23.45 -12.10 -0.15
N SER A 138 23.15 -13.40 -0.29
CA SER A 138 22.17 -13.93 -1.27
C SER A 138 20.73 -13.52 -0.97
N ARG A 139 20.42 -13.21 0.29
CA ARG A 139 19.07 -12.81 0.75
C ARG A 139 18.89 -11.30 0.80
N MET A 140 19.96 -10.54 0.59
CA MET A 140 19.99 -9.08 0.66
C MET A 140 19.59 -8.44 -0.67
N SER A 141 18.85 -7.34 -0.58
CA SER A 141 18.64 -6.42 -1.69
C SER A 141 19.96 -5.77 -2.13
N VAL A 142 20.05 -5.35 -3.39
CA VAL A 142 21.20 -4.61 -3.94
C VAL A 142 21.51 -3.36 -3.12
N LEU A 143 20.47 -2.65 -2.62
CA LEU A 143 20.65 -1.48 -1.76
C LEU A 143 21.25 -1.84 -0.41
N GLU A 144 20.85 -2.98 0.16
CA GLU A 144 21.38 -3.49 1.43
C GLU A 144 22.85 -3.90 1.26
N GLN A 145 23.20 -4.54 0.13
CA GLN A 145 24.58 -4.90 -0.19
C GLN A 145 25.46 -3.65 -0.33
N ASN A 146 24.98 -2.64 -1.07
CA ASN A 146 25.69 -1.36 -1.20
C ASN A 146 25.87 -0.66 0.15
N HIS A 147 24.85 -0.69 1.01
CA HIS A 147 24.95 -0.14 2.37
C HIS A 147 25.98 -0.91 3.20
N ALA A 148 25.93 -2.24 3.18
CA ALA A 148 26.89 -3.09 3.87
C ALA A 148 28.32 -2.87 3.38
N MET A 149 28.57 -2.75 2.07
CA MET A 149 29.90 -2.44 1.53
C MET A 149 30.43 -1.08 1.98
N ARG A 150 29.55 -0.07 2.08
CA ARG A 150 29.94 1.30 2.48
C ARG A 150 30.23 1.43 3.97
N PHE A 151 29.52 0.67 4.80
CA PHE A 151 29.59 0.78 6.27
C PHE A 151 30.18 -0.47 6.93
N ALA A 152 30.70 -1.42 6.16
CA ALA A 152 31.48 -2.53 6.68
C ALA A 152 32.67 -1.94 7.44
N ILE A 153 32.67 -2.14 8.75
CA ILE A 153 33.83 -1.85 9.58
C ILE A 153 34.95 -2.74 9.01
N PRO A 154 36.07 -2.16 8.53
CA PRO A 154 37.18 -2.98 8.06
C PRO A 154 37.56 -3.92 9.20
N PRO A 155 37.76 -5.23 8.94
CA PRO A 155 38.14 -6.16 9.99
C PRO A 155 39.35 -5.57 10.68
N THR A 156 39.16 -5.16 11.94
CA THR A 156 40.21 -4.61 12.76
C THR A 156 41.36 -5.60 12.70
N LEU A 157 42.57 -5.11 12.41
CA LEU A 157 43.83 -5.85 12.40
C LEU A 157 43.98 -6.69 13.68
N SER A 158 43.38 -7.88 13.71
CA SER A 158 43.56 -8.90 14.74
C SER A 158 44.47 -9.99 14.19
N GLN A 159 45.55 -9.54 13.54
CA GLN A 159 46.71 -10.33 13.16
C GLN A 159 47.82 -9.36 12.82
N ARG A 160 48.42 -8.78 13.86
CA ARG A 160 49.87 -8.59 13.88
C ARG A 160 50.39 -9.34 15.08
N ASP A 161 50.94 -10.50 14.77
CA ASP A 161 52.24 -10.91 15.28
C ASP A 161 52.31 -11.02 16.81
N THR A 162 51.78 -12.13 17.31
CA THR A 162 52.52 -12.86 18.34
C THR A 162 53.79 -13.43 17.68
N ASP A 163 54.83 -12.61 17.55
CA ASP A 163 56.18 -13.11 17.31
C ASP A 163 56.90 -13.28 18.67
N PRO A 164 57.54 -14.43 18.91
CA PRO A 164 58.23 -14.71 20.16
C PRO A 164 59.68 -14.21 20.07
N PHE A 165 60.10 -13.31 20.97
CA PHE A 165 61.48 -13.18 21.44
C PHE A 165 61.49 -12.61 22.87
#